data_AF-A0A7V5SB04-F1
#
_entry.id   AF-A0A7V5SB04-F1
#
_cell.length_a   1.000
_cell.length_b   1.000
_cell.length_c   1.000
_cell.angle_alpha   90.00
_cell.angle_beta   90.00
_cell.angle_gamma   90.00
#
_symmetry.space_group_name_H-M   'P 1'
#
loop_
_entity.id
_entity.type
_entity.pdbx_description
1 polymer ?
#
loop_
_entity_poly.entity_id
_entity_poly.type
_entity_poly.pdbx_seq_one_letter_code
_entity_poly.pdbx_strand_id
1 'polypeptide(L)'
;MNLHKATYSLLAVGLLWAQLSGTYTIGDVSAGANYETVAAAFSALMAQGINGNVTFVILPSYTGEDPNTTTSLTLNPYPGMNTYHVTLTVDPSRTTVAEIALDPPATAAERFVLRFNGIRNFTVDGGPARRLRLRVGTPNVGVGVVGLIPASGSPCQNITLRNLEIDGGNKDLTRVGVYIGSASTFPGAAPVGGNNNNLIEGCWIYRVQEGIILYGNSATNRDQNNIVRQCRIGNPNPARSWGGATRSSGIVAAHQDGLRILQDTIFNASSSTNYGYAGMAIGYTPQGAFSAAPCVNTHIAQNWVHSIEYTGTGGWDAYGIRLNVGSVIGANVYIYNNFIAGIMADGYSSIGGIYNAYGIFIEGSSNSNAGVYVYHNSIHLFGVPPAASWS
;
A
#
# COMPACT_ATOMS: atom_id res chain seq x y z
N MET A 1 33.58 -31.21 60.54
CA MET A 1 32.69 -30.09 60.21
C MET A 1 32.75 -29.88 58.70
N ASN A 2 32.06 -30.72 57.93
CA ASN A 2 32.07 -30.69 56.45
C ASN A 2 30.66 -30.33 55.97
N LEU A 3 30.55 -29.13 55.42
CA LEU A 3 29.31 -28.55 54.93
C LEU A 3 29.07 -29.05 53.49
N HIS A 4 28.10 -29.95 53.30
CA HIS A 4 27.61 -30.32 51.97
C HIS A 4 26.76 -29.18 51.40
N LYS A 5 27.27 -28.49 50.38
CA LYS A 5 26.49 -27.59 49.53
C LYS A 5 25.60 -28.44 48.59
N ALA A 6 24.31 -28.45 48.86
CA ALA A 6 23.31 -28.95 47.92
C ALA A 6 23.12 -27.91 46.79
N THR A 7 23.54 -28.27 45.59
CA THR A 7 23.27 -27.50 44.37
C THR A 7 21.84 -27.81 43.94
N TYR A 8 20.92 -26.87 44.15
CA TYR A 8 19.56 -26.97 43.61
C TYR A 8 19.60 -26.65 42.11
N SER A 9 19.55 -27.69 41.27
CA SER A 9 19.27 -27.53 39.84
C SER A 9 17.81 -27.09 39.67
N LEU A 10 17.60 -25.81 39.39
CA LEU A 10 16.32 -25.27 39.01
C LEU A 10 15.95 -25.85 37.63
N LEU A 11 15.11 -26.89 37.59
CA LEU A 11 14.46 -27.32 36.34
C LEU A 11 13.50 -26.20 35.92
N ALA A 12 13.95 -25.34 35.00
CA ALA A 12 13.05 -24.46 34.27
C ALA A 12 12.20 -25.35 33.35
N VAL A 13 11.04 -25.78 33.85
CA VAL A 13 10.00 -26.37 33.00
C VAL A 13 9.48 -25.24 32.13
N GLY A 14 10.08 -25.08 30.95
CA GLY A 14 9.54 -24.20 29.91
C GLY A 14 8.15 -24.70 29.58
N LEU A 15 7.12 -23.93 29.94
CA LEU A 15 5.76 -24.13 29.44
C LEU A 15 5.84 -24.03 27.91
N LEU A 16 5.86 -25.18 27.23
CA LEU A 16 5.71 -25.26 25.79
C LEU A 16 4.28 -24.86 25.49
N TRP A 17 4.06 -23.62 25.10
CA TRP A 17 2.78 -23.17 24.58
C TRP A 17 2.46 -23.97 23.32
N ALA A 18 1.25 -24.50 23.23
CA ALA A 18 0.80 -25.18 22.03
C ALA A 18 0.80 -24.17 20.87
N GLN A 19 1.40 -24.55 19.74
CA GLN A 19 1.38 -23.70 18.54
C GLN A 19 -0.05 -23.61 17.99
N LEU A 20 -0.39 -22.47 17.39
CA LEU A 20 -1.74 -22.26 16.85
C LEU A 20 -1.98 -23.10 15.58
N SER A 21 -3.20 -23.60 15.45
CA SER A 21 -3.71 -24.27 14.25
C SER A 21 -5.23 -24.28 14.26
N GLY A 22 -5.85 -24.06 13.10
CA GLY A 22 -7.30 -24.03 12.95
C GLY A 22 -7.89 -22.62 13.01
N THR A 23 -9.12 -22.52 13.49
CA THR A 23 -9.88 -21.27 13.49
C THR A 23 -9.99 -20.71 14.90
N TYR A 24 -9.76 -19.41 15.02
CA TYR A 24 -9.91 -18.64 16.25
C TYR A 24 -10.78 -17.42 15.99
N THR A 25 -11.53 -17.00 16.99
CA THR A 25 -12.48 -15.90 16.89
C THR A 25 -12.00 -14.68 17.67
N ILE A 26 -12.34 -13.49 17.17
CA ILE A 26 -12.00 -12.20 17.76
C ILE A 26 -13.30 -11.43 18.03
N GLY A 27 -13.52 -11.01 19.27
CA GLY A 27 -14.72 -10.31 19.71
C GLY A 27 -14.93 -10.43 21.22
N ASP A 28 -16.16 -10.32 21.70
CA ASP A 28 -16.47 -10.43 23.12
C ASP A 28 -16.09 -11.81 23.70
N VAL A 29 -15.05 -11.86 24.54
CA VAL A 29 -14.57 -13.08 25.20
C VAL A 29 -15.57 -13.63 26.23
N SER A 30 -16.43 -12.77 26.79
CA SER A 30 -17.52 -13.21 27.67
C SER A 30 -18.62 -13.94 26.90
N ALA A 31 -18.71 -13.69 25.58
CA ALA A 31 -19.57 -14.40 24.64
C ALA A 31 -18.88 -15.60 23.96
N GLY A 32 -17.68 -15.98 24.40
CA GLY A 32 -16.96 -17.18 23.93
C GLY A 32 -15.95 -16.95 22.80
N ALA A 33 -15.58 -15.70 22.49
CA ALA A 33 -14.48 -15.44 21.56
C ALA A 33 -13.13 -15.91 22.12
N ASN A 34 -12.19 -16.28 21.24
CA ASN A 34 -10.85 -16.69 21.67
C ASN A 34 -9.97 -15.51 22.09
N TYR A 35 -10.14 -14.36 21.42
CA TYR A 35 -9.40 -13.13 21.68
C TYR A 35 -10.36 -11.95 21.69
N GLU A 36 -10.07 -10.96 22.54
CA GLU A 36 -10.88 -9.74 22.59
C GLU A 36 -10.60 -8.82 21.39
N THR A 37 -9.33 -8.71 21.01
CA THR A 37 -8.84 -7.79 19.98
C THR A 37 -7.94 -8.46 18.96
N VAL A 38 -7.70 -7.78 17.84
CA VAL A 38 -6.73 -8.22 16.83
C VAL A 38 -5.31 -8.13 17.40
N ALA A 39 -5.02 -7.11 18.22
CA ALA A 39 -3.74 -7.02 18.94
C ALA A 39 -3.46 -8.26 19.79
N ALA A 40 -4.47 -8.75 20.53
CA ALA A 40 -4.34 -9.94 21.36
C ALA A 40 -4.11 -11.21 20.51
N ALA A 41 -4.85 -11.37 19.41
CA ALA A 41 -4.66 -12.48 18.47
C ALA A 41 -3.26 -12.47 17.84
N PHE A 42 -2.75 -11.31 17.44
CA PHE A 42 -1.42 -11.16 16.85
C PHE A 42 -0.31 -11.39 17.88
N SER A 43 -0.51 -10.96 19.12
CA SER A 43 0.42 -11.24 20.23
C SER A 43 0.51 -12.75 20.48
N ALA A 44 -0.61 -13.46 20.48
CA ALA A 44 -0.63 -14.92 20.60
C ALA A 44 0.07 -15.60 19.42
N LEU A 45 -0.19 -15.15 18.19
CA LEU A 45 0.49 -15.64 16.98
C LEU A 45 2.00 -15.51 17.06
N MET A 46 2.51 -14.35 17.48
CA MET A 46 3.94 -14.10 17.60
C MET A 46 4.58 -14.90 18.74
N ALA A 47 3.87 -15.08 19.86
CA ALA A 47 4.37 -15.82 21.01
C ALA A 47 4.39 -17.34 20.80
N GLN A 48 3.38 -17.89 20.14
CA GLN A 48 3.16 -19.34 20.01
C GLN A 48 3.64 -19.88 18.65
N GLY A 49 3.66 -19.04 17.61
CA GLY A 49 3.84 -19.48 16.23
C GLY A 49 2.68 -20.38 15.76
N ILE A 50 2.89 -21.04 14.62
CA ILE A 50 1.89 -21.90 13.98
C ILE A 50 2.47 -23.25 13.57
N ASN A 51 1.66 -24.31 13.65
CA ASN A 51 1.97 -25.66 13.13
C ASN A 51 0.94 -26.18 12.13
N GLY A 52 0.02 -25.31 11.72
CA GLY A 52 -1.00 -25.55 10.71
C GLY A 52 -1.53 -24.20 10.20
N ASN A 53 -2.42 -24.26 9.21
CA ASN A 53 -3.08 -23.03 8.74
C ASN A 53 -3.93 -22.44 9.88
N VAL A 54 -3.88 -21.12 10.02
CA VAL A 54 -4.62 -20.38 11.04
C VAL A 54 -5.59 -19.40 10.38
N THR A 55 -6.83 -19.38 10.86
CA THR A 55 -7.81 -18.36 10.50
C THR A 55 -8.28 -17.63 11.74
N PHE A 56 -8.11 -16.30 11.76
CA PHE A 56 -8.73 -15.41 12.73
C PHE A 56 -9.99 -14.81 12.13
N VAL A 57 -11.13 -14.97 12.82
CA VAL A 57 -12.44 -14.49 12.38
C VAL A 57 -12.94 -13.39 13.32
N ILE A 58 -13.08 -12.18 12.81
CA ILE A 58 -13.68 -11.06 13.54
C ILE A 58 -15.20 -11.25 13.60
N LEU A 59 -15.72 -11.46 14.80
CA LEU A 59 -17.14 -11.70 15.06
C LEU A 59 -17.97 -10.40 15.00
N PRO A 60 -19.31 -10.50 14.91
CA PRO A 60 -20.20 -9.34 15.04
C PRO A 60 -20.05 -8.60 16.37
N SER A 61 -19.65 -9.31 17.44
CA SER A 61 -19.42 -8.74 18.78
C SER A 61 -18.12 -7.94 18.91
N TYR A 62 -17.25 -7.92 17.91
CA TYR A 62 -16.02 -7.12 17.95
C TYR A 62 -16.32 -5.62 17.98
N THR A 63 -15.78 -4.95 18.99
CA THR A 63 -15.99 -3.53 19.29
C THR A 63 -14.86 -2.62 18.84
N GLY A 64 -13.76 -3.17 18.29
CA GLY A 64 -12.57 -2.41 17.89
C GLY A 64 -11.35 -2.70 18.76
N GLU A 65 -10.23 -2.08 18.41
CA GLU A 65 -9.05 -1.98 19.29
C GLU A 65 -9.28 -0.90 20.36
N ASP A 66 -8.44 -0.84 21.41
CA ASP A 66 -8.52 0.26 22.38
C ASP A 66 -8.23 1.59 21.66
N PRO A 67 -9.17 2.56 21.68
CA PRO A 67 -9.04 3.82 20.95
C PRO A 67 -7.87 4.69 21.43
N ASN A 68 -7.29 4.41 22.60
CA ASN A 68 -6.09 5.11 23.10
C ASN A 68 -4.79 4.42 22.68
N THR A 69 -4.85 3.38 21.87
CA THR A 69 -3.67 2.65 21.40
C THR A 69 -2.89 3.51 20.41
N THR A 70 -1.73 3.99 20.84
CA THR A 70 -0.78 4.75 20.01
C THR A 70 0.30 3.86 19.40
N THR A 71 0.03 2.58 19.19
CA THR A 71 0.99 1.63 18.61
C THR A 71 0.39 0.97 17.39
N SER A 72 1.23 0.65 16.42
CA SER A 72 0.86 -0.18 15.28
C SER A 72 0.39 -1.55 15.74
N LEU A 73 -0.57 -2.13 15.03
CA LEU A 73 -0.72 -3.59 15.00
C LEU A 73 0.45 -4.17 14.19
N THR A 74 1.53 -4.51 14.89
CA THR A 74 2.75 -5.03 14.29
C THR A 74 2.80 -6.55 14.35
N LEU A 75 3.03 -7.17 13.20
CA LEU A 75 3.40 -8.58 13.07
C LEU A 75 4.89 -8.67 12.71
N ASN A 76 5.66 -9.26 13.61
CA ASN A 76 7.05 -9.64 13.41
C ASN A 76 7.16 -11.09 12.93
N PRO A 77 8.31 -11.51 12.39
CA PRO A 77 8.52 -12.90 12.02
C PRO A 77 8.19 -13.85 13.18
N TYR A 78 7.41 -14.90 12.89
CA TYR A 78 6.98 -15.89 13.88
C TYR A 78 7.23 -17.32 13.40
N PRO A 79 7.41 -18.31 14.30
CA PRO A 79 7.63 -19.70 13.91
C PRO A 79 6.48 -20.24 13.05
N GLY A 80 6.82 -20.95 11.97
CA GLY A 80 5.84 -21.55 11.06
C GLY A 80 5.39 -20.66 9.89
N MET A 81 5.70 -19.35 9.90
CA MET A 81 5.30 -18.42 8.81
C MET A 81 5.82 -18.83 7.43
N ASN A 82 6.94 -19.58 7.36
CA ASN A 82 7.52 -20.05 6.10
C ASN A 82 6.78 -21.23 5.49
N THR A 83 5.93 -21.92 6.26
CA THR A 83 5.32 -23.20 5.87
C THR A 83 3.80 -23.10 5.79
N TYR A 84 3.19 -22.40 6.74
CA TYR A 84 1.73 -22.35 6.90
C TYR A 84 1.21 -20.94 6.64
N HIS A 85 -0.08 -20.87 6.31
CA HIS A 85 -0.75 -19.62 5.95
C HIS A 85 -1.63 -19.12 7.09
N VAL A 86 -1.64 -17.80 7.30
CA VAL A 86 -2.54 -17.14 8.26
C VAL A 86 -3.52 -16.25 7.53
N THR A 87 -4.79 -16.31 7.90
CA THR A 87 -5.84 -15.42 7.38
C THR A 87 -6.52 -14.68 8.52
N LEU A 88 -6.56 -13.35 8.46
CA LEU A 88 -7.50 -12.51 9.20
C LEU A 88 -8.70 -12.22 8.31
N THR A 89 -9.90 -12.56 8.78
CA THR A 89 -11.14 -12.33 8.03
C THR A 89 -12.27 -11.87 8.96
N VAL A 90 -13.40 -11.51 8.36
CA VAL A 90 -14.63 -11.14 9.07
C VAL A 90 -15.66 -12.25 8.98
N ASP A 91 -16.47 -12.39 10.02
CA ASP A 91 -17.60 -13.31 10.03
C ASP A 91 -18.60 -12.93 8.90
N PRO A 92 -19.01 -13.87 8.03
CA PRO A 92 -19.98 -13.60 6.96
C PRO A 92 -21.33 -13.05 7.44
N SER A 93 -21.73 -13.37 8.68
CA SER A 93 -22.97 -12.90 9.30
C SER A 93 -22.91 -11.43 9.75
N ARG A 94 -21.70 -10.87 9.93
CA ARG A 94 -21.54 -9.48 10.34
C ARG A 94 -22.12 -8.56 9.27
N THR A 95 -23.10 -7.72 9.59
CA THR A 95 -23.74 -6.83 8.60
C THR A 95 -23.13 -5.42 8.56
N THR A 96 -22.34 -5.06 9.56
CA THR A 96 -21.67 -3.77 9.72
C THR A 96 -20.17 -3.88 9.46
N VAL A 97 -19.52 -2.76 9.19
CA VAL A 97 -18.05 -2.71 9.08
C VAL A 97 -17.42 -2.99 10.45
N ALA A 98 -16.45 -3.89 10.51
CA ALA A 98 -15.49 -4.01 11.60
C ALA A 98 -14.40 -2.96 11.39
N GLU A 99 -14.20 -2.08 12.35
CA GLU A 99 -13.22 -1.01 12.26
C GLU A 99 -12.04 -1.31 13.18
N ILE A 100 -10.85 -1.36 12.59
CA ILE A 100 -9.57 -1.34 13.29
C ILE A 100 -9.03 0.08 13.13
N ALA A 101 -9.24 0.90 14.14
CA ALA A 101 -8.78 2.29 14.18
C ALA A 101 -7.70 2.45 15.26
N LEU A 102 -6.56 3.02 14.88
CA LEU A 102 -5.41 3.28 15.76
C LEU A 102 -4.82 4.66 15.48
N ASP A 103 -4.03 5.15 16.43
CA ASP A 103 -3.36 6.46 16.36
C ASP A 103 -1.84 6.30 16.31
N PRO A 104 -1.29 5.74 15.21
CA PRO A 104 0.13 5.48 15.09
C PRO A 104 0.97 6.78 15.16
N PRO A 105 2.08 6.82 15.91
CA PRO A 105 2.99 7.96 15.93
C PRO A 105 3.88 7.94 14.68
N ALA A 106 4.41 9.10 14.28
CA ALA A 106 5.26 9.25 13.10
C ALA A 106 6.70 8.70 13.28
N THR A 107 6.86 7.52 13.90
CA THR A 107 8.16 6.88 14.14
C THR A 107 8.43 5.73 13.17
N ALA A 108 9.70 5.40 12.92
CA ALA A 108 10.04 4.29 12.02
C ALA A 108 9.49 2.93 12.47
N ALA A 109 9.25 2.74 13.78
CA ALA A 109 8.70 1.50 14.32
C ALA A 109 7.16 1.41 14.18
N GLU A 110 6.44 2.51 14.47
CA GLU A 110 5.00 2.45 14.79
C GLU A 110 4.11 3.30 13.87
N ARG A 111 4.59 3.79 12.71
CA ARG A 111 3.85 4.73 11.85
C ARG A 111 2.69 4.17 11.02
N PHE A 112 2.30 2.91 11.21
CA PHE A 112 1.22 2.28 10.44
C PHE A 112 0.09 1.81 11.35
N VAL A 113 -1.14 1.75 10.85
CA VAL A 113 -2.23 1.06 11.59
C VAL A 113 -1.92 -0.43 11.64
N LEU A 114 -1.64 -1.02 10.47
CA LEU A 114 -1.22 -2.41 10.32
C LEU A 114 0.19 -2.47 9.73
N ARG A 115 1.09 -3.15 10.43
CA ARG A 115 2.49 -3.32 10.01
C ARG A 115 2.86 -4.79 9.89
N PHE A 116 3.28 -5.18 8.70
CA PHE A 116 3.99 -6.44 8.46
C PHE A 116 5.48 -6.16 8.45
N ASN A 117 6.21 -6.67 9.44
CA ASN A 117 7.63 -6.42 9.61
C ASN A 117 8.46 -7.62 9.11
N GLY A 118 8.50 -7.81 7.78
CA GLY A 118 9.26 -8.91 7.18
C GLY A 118 8.64 -10.29 7.34
N ILE A 119 7.31 -10.37 7.35
CA ILE A 119 6.57 -11.64 7.46
C ILE A 119 6.19 -12.20 6.08
N ARG A 120 5.62 -13.41 6.06
CA ARG A 120 5.13 -14.02 4.82
C ARG A 120 3.93 -14.93 5.03
N ASN A 121 3.25 -15.26 3.93
CA ASN A 121 2.08 -16.16 3.89
C ASN A 121 0.93 -15.68 4.79
N PHE A 122 0.48 -14.44 4.57
CA PHE A 122 -0.55 -13.81 5.37
C PHE A 122 -1.63 -13.17 4.48
N THR A 123 -2.89 -13.37 4.82
CA THR A 123 -4.03 -12.71 4.18
C THR A 123 -4.80 -11.86 5.17
N VAL A 124 -5.15 -10.64 4.78
CA VAL A 124 -6.19 -9.82 5.41
C VAL A 124 -7.34 -9.70 4.43
N ASP A 125 -8.52 -10.17 4.82
CA ASP A 125 -9.71 -10.25 3.97
C ASP A 125 -10.92 -9.60 4.64
N GLY A 126 -11.46 -8.55 4.03
CA GLY A 126 -12.70 -7.92 4.51
C GLY A 126 -13.97 -8.63 4.04
N GLY A 127 -13.85 -9.76 3.35
CA GLY A 127 -14.97 -10.48 2.73
C GLY A 127 -15.55 -9.74 1.53
N PRO A 128 -16.41 -10.38 0.73
CA PRO A 128 -16.90 -9.82 -0.54
C PRO A 128 -17.62 -8.47 -0.42
N ALA A 129 -18.19 -8.18 0.76
CA ALA A 129 -18.87 -6.93 1.06
C ALA A 129 -17.95 -5.82 1.62
N ARG A 130 -16.63 -6.06 1.71
CA ARG A 130 -15.63 -5.14 2.28
C ARG A 130 -15.99 -4.65 3.68
N ARG A 131 -16.22 -5.59 4.59
CA ARG A 131 -16.66 -5.32 5.97
C ARG A 131 -15.51 -5.21 6.96
N LEU A 132 -14.27 -5.08 6.51
CA LEU A 132 -13.13 -4.74 7.35
C LEU A 132 -12.55 -3.40 6.91
N ARG A 133 -12.48 -2.45 7.85
CA ARG A 133 -11.86 -1.15 7.66
C ARG A 133 -10.62 -1.01 8.54
N LEU A 134 -9.52 -0.59 7.92
CA LEU A 134 -8.31 -0.14 8.60
C LEU A 134 -8.28 1.39 8.53
N ARG A 135 -8.13 2.05 9.67
CA ARG A 135 -8.23 3.51 9.76
C ARG A 135 -7.19 4.14 10.66
N VAL A 136 -6.63 5.27 10.23
CA VAL A 136 -5.92 6.18 11.12
C VAL A 136 -6.97 6.99 11.88
N GLY A 137 -7.07 6.80 13.20
CA GLY A 137 -8.07 7.48 14.04
C GLY A 137 -7.82 8.98 14.08
N THR A 138 -6.59 9.36 14.43
CA THR A 138 -6.06 10.72 14.51
C THR A 138 -4.94 10.91 13.47
N PRO A 139 -5.24 11.46 12.28
CA PRO A 139 -4.26 11.64 11.21
C PRO A 139 -3.05 12.50 11.64
N ASN A 140 -1.85 12.08 11.23
CA ASN A 140 -0.59 12.76 11.55
C ASN A 140 0.36 12.70 10.33
N VAL A 141 1.24 13.69 10.19
CA VAL A 141 2.22 13.71 9.09
C VAL A 141 3.17 12.51 9.23
N GLY A 142 3.39 11.81 8.12
CA GLY A 142 4.40 10.75 8.06
C GLY A 142 3.92 9.38 8.56
N VAL A 143 2.61 9.21 8.76
CA VAL A 143 1.96 7.92 9.04
C VAL A 143 1.36 7.31 7.76
N GLY A 144 1.10 6.01 7.78
CA GLY A 144 0.35 5.29 6.75
C GLY A 144 -0.69 4.36 7.36
N VAL A 145 -1.51 3.72 6.52
CA VAL A 145 -2.51 2.77 7.02
C VAL A 145 -1.91 1.36 7.09
N VAL A 146 -1.40 0.84 5.97
CA VAL A 146 -0.79 -0.50 5.89
C VAL A 146 0.65 -0.41 5.40
N GLY A 147 1.58 -0.98 6.17
CA GLY A 147 2.99 -1.06 5.82
C GLY A 147 3.49 -2.49 5.72
N LEU A 148 3.98 -2.88 4.55
CA LEU A 148 4.80 -4.07 4.31
C LEU A 148 6.26 -3.61 4.38
N ILE A 149 6.83 -3.71 5.58
CA ILE A 149 8.14 -3.16 5.91
C ILE A 149 9.13 -4.30 6.03
N PRO A 150 9.87 -4.63 4.95
CA PRO A 150 10.88 -5.66 5.03
C PRO A 150 12.07 -5.22 5.88
N ALA A 151 12.71 -6.22 6.49
CA ALA A 151 13.92 -6.07 7.27
C ALA A 151 15.04 -6.93 6.68
N SER A 152 16.27 -6.68 7.09
CA SER A 152 17.42 -7.50 6.64
C SER A 152 17.16 -8.99 6.88
N GLY A 153 17.26 -9.80 5.82
CA GLY A 153 16.97 -11.25 5.88
C GLY A 153 15.49 -11.64 5.96
N SER A 154 14.57 -10.67 6.02
CA SER A 154 13.13 -10.88 6.21
C SER A 154 12.32 -9.99 5.25
N PRO A 155 12.23 -10.34 3.95
CA PRO A 155 11.35 -9.65 3.03
C PRO A 155 9.87 -9.92 3.32
N CYS A 156 8.98 -9.02 2.89
CA CYS A 156 7.53 -9.24 2.94
C CYS A 156 7.07 -10.01 1.70
N GLN A 157 6.62 -11.25 1.86
CA GLN A 157 6.32 -12.15 0.74
C GLN A 157 4.95 -12.82 0.84
N ASN A 158 4.28 -13.02 -0.28
CA ASN A 158 2.98 -13.71 -0.34
C ASN A 158 1.94 -13.08 0.63
N ILE A 159 1.97 -11.74 0.76
CA ILE A 159 0.98 -11.02 1.54
C ILE A 159 -0.20 -10.67 0.64
N THR A 160 -1.41 -11.00 1.09
CA THR A 160 -2.65 -10.63 0.40
C THR A 160 -3.43 -9.64 1.24
N LEU A 161 -3.69 -8.47 0.69
CA LEU A 161 -4.67 -7.50 1.20
C LEU A 161 -5.85 -7.54 0.24
N ARG A 162 -7.02 -8.02 0.70
CA ARG A 162 -8.19 -8.11 -0.17
C ARG A 162 -9.48 -7.64 0.45
N ASN A 163 -10.30 -7.01 -0.38
CA ASN A 163 -11.62 -6.54 -0.01
C ASN A 163 -11.63 -5.65 1.25
N LEU A 164 -10.66 -4.75 1.39
CA LEU A 164 -10.54 -3.87 2.56
C LEU A 164 -11.07 -2.47 2.27
N GLU A 165 -11.59 -1.80 3.28
CA GLU A 165 -11.60 -0.33 3.32
C GLU A 165 -10.34 0.17 4.02
N ILE A 166 -9.60 1.08 3.38
CA ILE A 166 -8.32 1.61 3.87
C ILE A 166 -8.44 3.13 3.90
N ASP A 167 -8.56 3.65 5.12
CA ASP A 167 -8.92 5.03 5.39
C ASP A 167 -7.79 5.79 6.09
N GLY A 168 -7.17 6.72 5.38
CA GLY A 168 -6.16 7.59 5.99
C GLY A 168 -6.71 8.70 6.87
N GLY A 169 -8.03 8.91 6.92
CA GLY A 169 -8.69 9.92 7.74
C GLY A 169 -8.53 11.36 7.22
N ASN A 170 -7.32 11.76 6.79
CA ASN A 170 -7.01 13.07 6.22
C ASN A 170 -5.89 12.96 5.16
N LYS A 171 -6.22 13.36 3.92
CA LYS A 171 -5.29 13.33 2.79
C LYS A 171 -4.10 14.27 2.94
N ASP A 172 -4.17 15.32 3.76
CA ASP A 172 -3.06 16.26 3.91
C ASP A 172 -2.04 15.78 4.96
N LEU A 173 -2.41 14.83 5.82
CA LEU A 173 -1.58 14.34 6.92
C LEU A 173 -1.12 12.90 6.68
N THR A 174 -2.06 12.00 6.37
CA THR A 174 -1.73 10.57 6.19
C THR A 174 -1.10 10.33 4.84
N ARG A 175 0.12 9.78 4.86
CA ARG A 175 0.94 9.70 3.67
C ARG A 175 0.44 8.67 2.67
N VAL A 176 0.12 7.47 3.12
CA VAL A 176 -0.11 6.34 2.21
C VAL A 176 -1.16 5.37 2.72
N GLY A 177 -1.96 4.81 1.82
CA GLY A 177 -2.88 3.72 2.12
C GLY A 177 -2.13 2.41 2.30
N VAL A 178 -1.48 1.92 1.24
CA VAL A 178 -0.67 0.70 1.27
C VAL A 178 0.75 0.99 0.81
N TYR A 179 1.73 0.54 1.58
CA TYR A 179 3.14 0.79 1.31
C TYR A 179 3.99 -0.47 1.37
N ILE A 180 4.82 -0.68 0.36
CA ILE A 180 5.99 -1.57 0.40
C ILE A 180 7.25 -0.71 0.32
N GLY A 181 8.13 -0.78 1.32
CA GLY A 181 9.40 -0.06 1.32
C GLY A 181 10.01 0.13 2.71
N SER A 182 10.90 1.12 2.85
CA SER A 182 11.56 1.46 4.12
C SER A 182 10.74 2.40 5.02
N ALA A 183 10.50 1.99 6.26
CA ALA A 183 9.96 2.88 7.29
C ALA A 183 10.99 3.86 7.87
N SER A 184 12.30 3.65 7.70
CA SER A 184 13.35 4.56 8.21
C SER A 184 13.58 5.77 7.31
N THR A 185 13.34 5.63 6.01
CA THR A 185 13.49 6.68 4.99
C THR A 185 12.15 7.03 4.33
N PHE A 186 11.06 6.93 5.09
CA PHE A 186 9.69 6.92 4.59
C PHE A 186 9.26 8.20 3.81
N PRO A 187 8.75 8.07 2.57
CA PRO A 187 8.78 6.87 1.73
C PRO A 187 10.17 6.68 1.10
N GLY A 188 10.75 5.50 1.29
CA GLY A 188 12.04 5.13 0.72
C GLY A 188 12.06 3.71 0.16
N ALA A 189 13.10 3.39 -0.60
CA ALA A 189 13.28 2.06 -1.16
C ALA A 189 13.33 0.99 -0.06
N ALA A 190 12.78 -0.19 -0.33
CA ALA A 190 12.92 -1.32 0.58
C ALA A 190 14.40 -1.58 0.90
N PRO A 191 14.79 -1.78 2.17
CA PRO A 191 16.19 -2.03 2.54
C PRO A 191 16.74 -3.36 1.99
N VAL A 192 15.85 -4.28 1.62
CA VAL A 192 16.17 -5.56 0.97
C VAL A 192 15.18 -5.82 -0.16
N GLY A 193 15.65 -6.47 -1.23
CA GLY A 193 14.77 -6.96 -2.28
C GLY A 193 14.10 -8.28 -1.89
N GLY A 194 13.24 -8.77 -2.78
CA GLY A 194 12.52 -10.02 -2.60
C GLY A 194 11.15 -9.84 -1.96
N ASN A 195 10.59 -8.62 -1.93
CA ASN A 195 9.22 -8.38 -1.47
C ASN A 195 8.23 -8.79 -2.55
N ASN A 196 8.11 -10.10 -2.74
CA ASN A 196 7.56 -10.68 -3.96
C ASN A 196 6.17 -11.27 -3.74
N ASN A 197 5.44 -11.39 -4.84
CA ASN A 197 4.14 -12.07 -4.92
C ASN A 197 3.09 -11.50 -3.94
N ASN A 198 3.18 -10.20 -3.64
CA ASN A 198 2.18 -9.53 -2.84
C ASN A 198 0.97 -9.15 -3.71
N LEU A 199 -0.22 -9.31 -3.16
CA LEU A 199 -1.50 -9.04 -3.83
C LEU A 199 -2.27 -7.98 -3.06
N ILE A 200 -2.64 -6.90 -3.75
CA ILE A 200 -3.58 -5.88 -3.27
C ILE A 200 -4.79 -5.93 -4.19
N GLU A 201 -5.91 -6.45 -3.69
CA GLU A 201 -7.09 -6.76 -4.51
C GLU A 201 -8.40 -6.21 -3.93
N GLY A 202 -9.27 -5.63 -4.76
CA GLY A 202 -10.63 -5.28 -4.32
C GLY A 202 -10.68 -4.25 -3.18
N CYS A 203 -9.57 -3.57 -2.89
CA CYS A 203 -9.47 -2.64 -1.77
C CYS A 203 -10.02 -1.26 -2.17
N TRP A 204 -10.63 -0.55 -1.22
CA TRP A 204 -11.00 0.85 -1.36
C TRP A 204 -10.09 1.72 -0.51
N ILE A 205 -9.24 2.51 -1.16
CA ILE A 205 -8.19 3.30 -0.51
C ILE A 205 -8.47 4.78 -0.68
N TYR A 206 -8.39 5.55 0.42
CA TYR A 206 -8.76 6.95 0.39
C TYR A 206 -8.30 7.78 1.58
N ARG A 207 -8.43 9.11 1.46
CA ARG A 207 -8.03 10.10 2.48
C ARG A 207 -6.56 9.98 2.88
N VAL A 208 -5.73 9.76 1.87
CA VAL A 208 -4.27 9.61 1.95
C VAL A 208 -3.61 10.49 0.89
N GLN A 209 -2.33 10.81 1.02
CA GLN A 209 -1.61 11.55 -0.03
C GLN A 209 -1.40 10.65 -1.26
N GLU A 210 -0.87 9.46 -1.05
CA GLU A 210 -0.60 8.43 -2.05
C GLU A 210 -1.51 7.21 -1.78
N GLY A 211 -2.14 6.65 -2.81
CA GLY A 211 -2.98 5.47 -2.61
C GLY A 211 -2.13 4.24 -2.25
N ILE A 212 -1.31 3.80 -3.21
CA ILE A 212 -0.41 2.65 -3.09
C ILE A 212 0.99 3.05 -3.52
N ILE A 213 1.97 2.74 -2.68
CA ILE A 213 3.39 2.89 -2.99
C ILE A 213 4.06 1.51 -3.01
N LEU A 214 4.62 1.11 -4.15
CA LEU A 214 5.42 -0.10 -4.31
C LEU A 214 6.88 0.28 -4.57
N TYR A 215 7.66 0.50 -3.51
CA TYR A 215 9.05 0.96 -3.64
C TYR A 215 10.03 -0.19 -3.35
N GLY A 216 10.38 -0.90 -4.42
CA GLY A 216 11.34 -2.00 -4.36
C GLY A 216 12.77 -1.53 -4.06
N ASN A 217 13.67 -2.48 -3.81
CA ASN A 217 14.98 -2.17 -3.27
C ASN A 217 15.88 -1.38 -4.22
N SER A 218 16.14 -1.87 -5.42
CA SER A 218 17.06 -1.21 -6.35
C SER A 218 16.90 -1.70 -7.79
N ALA A 219 17.58 -1.03 -8.72
CA ALA A 219 17.60 -1.40 -10.13
C ALA A 219 18.25 -2.78 -10.41
N THR A 220 19.06 -3.33 -9.50
CA THR A 220 19.67 -4.66 -9.65
C THR A 220 18.99 -5.72 -8.80
N ASN A 221 18.18 -5.32 -7.82
CA ASN A 221 17.44 -6.21 -6.93
C ASN A 221 15.99 -5.72 -6.83
N ARG A 222 15.24 -5.91 -7.93
CA ARG A 222 13.85 -5.48 -8.02
C ARG A 222 12.95 -6.43 -7.24
N ASP A 223 11.86 -5.89 -6.70
CA ASP A 223 10.79 -6.74 -6.18
C ASP A 223 9.95 -7.28 -7.32
N GLN A 224 9.45 -8.52 -7.17
CA GLN A 224 8.95 -9.31 -8.29
C GLN A 224 7.49 -9.72 -8.11
N ASN A 225 6.75 -9.74 -9.22
CA ASN A 225 5.41 -10.32 -9.33
C ASN A 225 4.39 -9.76 -8.33
N ASN A 226 4.56 -8.51 -7.91
CA ASN A 226 3.53 -7.82 -7.15
C ASN A 226 2.34 -7.47 -8.04
N ILE A 227 1.14 -7.55 -7.49
CA ILE A 227 -0.11 -7.36 -8.22
C ILE A 227 -0.99 -6.38 -7.45
N VAL A 228 -1.44 -5.34 -8.15
CA VAL A 228 -2.55 -4.50 -7.75
C VAL A 228 -3.68 -4.75 -8.73
N ARG A 229 -4.86 -5.10 -8.23
CA ARG A 229 -6.01 -5.27 -9.12
C ARG A 229 -7.36 -4.96 -8.49
N GLN A 230 -8.32 -4.54 -9.31
CA GLN A 230 -9.71 -4.32 -8.91
C GLN A 230 -9.87 -3.38 -7.70
N CYS A 231 -8.86 -2.56 -7.42
CA CYS A 231 -8.88 -1.60 -6.34
C CYS A 231 -9.58 -0.33 -6.78
N ARG A 232 -10.15 0.37 -5.81
CA ARG A 232 -10.71 1.71 -5.97
C ARG A 232 -9.89 2.68 -5.14
N ILE A 233 -9.18 3.60 -5.80
CA ILE A 233 -8.30 4.57 -5.15
C ILE A 233 -8.91 5.94 -5.35
N GLY A 234 -9.52 6.46 -4.29
CA GLY A 234 -10.32 7.67 -4.36
C GLY A 234 -11.59 7.67 -3.52
N ASN A 235 -12.35 8.72 -3.74
CA ASN A 235 -13.27 9.43 -2.82
C ASN A 235 -14.15 8.65 -1.83
N PRO A 236 -14.03 8.94 -0.51
CA PRO A 236 -15.15 9.15 0.41
C PRO A 236 -14.97 10.48 1.18
N ASN A 237 -14.79 11.49 0.34
CA ASN A 237 -14.63 12.94 0.40
C ASN A 237 -14.07 13.64 1.64
N PRO A 238 -12.88 14.28 1.54
CA PRO A 238 -12.81 15.65 2.10
C PRO A 238 -11.94 16.70 1.36
N ALA A 239 -11.59 16.64 0.08
CA ALA A 239 -12.28 17.48 -0.92
C ALA A 239 -12.11 16.89 -2.32
N ARG A 240 -12.16 15.54 -2.36
CA ARG A 240 -11.93 14.60 -3.45
C ARG A 240 -10.45 14.39 -3.76
N SER A 241 -9.70 13.44 -3.19
CA SER A 241 -9.88 12.33 -2.25
C SER A 241 -8.51 11.80 -1.79
N TRP A 242 -7.46 12.18 -2.50
CA TRP A 242 -6.07 11.94 -2.23
C TRP A 242 -5.28 13.09 -2.89
N GLY A 243 -4.00 13.20 -2.56
CA GLY A 243 -3.18 14.37 -2.87
C GLY A 243 -2.87 15.22 -1.64
N GLY A 244 -1.59 15.43 -1.37
CA GLY A 244 -1.05 16.12 -0.18
C GLY A 244 -0.63 17.56 -0.43
N ALA A 245 0.52 17.97 0.13
CA ALA A 245 1.21 19.23 -0.20
C ALA A 245 2.36 19.05 -1.21
N THR A 246 2.63 17.81 -1.62
CA THR A 246 3.71 17.43 -2.55
C THR A 246 3.15 16.70 -3.76
N ARG A 247 4.00 16.37 -4.75
CA ARG A 247 3.61 15.46 -5.84
C ARG A 247 2.99 14.18 -5.26
N SER A 248 1.90 13.72 -5.86
CA SER A 248 1.12 12.59 -5.36
C SER A 248 0.54 11.74 -6.48
N SER A 249 0.43 10.44 -6.24
CA SER A 249 -0.13 9.47 -7.18
C SER A 249 -1.18 8.56 -6.54
N GLY A 250 -2.09 8.04 -7.36
CA GLY A 250 -2.98 6.97 -6.93
C GLY A 250 -2.18 5.70 -6.68
N ILE A 251 -1.34 5.35 -7.65
CA ILE A 251 -0.35 4.26 -7.53
C ILE A 251 1.01 4.79 -7.98
N VAL A 252 2.04 4.59 -7.17
CA VAL A 252 3.44 4.82 -7.57
C VAL A 252 4.25 3.54 -7.38
N ALA A 253 5.08 3.23 -8.37
CA ALA A 253 5.92 2.04 -8.33
C ALA A 253 7.35 2.34 -8.80
N ALA A 254 8.31 1.80 -8.06
CA ALA A 254 9.74 1.88 -8.33
C ALA A 254 10.38 0.51 -8.17
N HIS A 255 11.36 0.21 -9.03
CA HIS A 255 12.18 -1.01 -8.94
C HIS A 255 11.36 -2.30 -8.83
N GLN A 256 10.32 -2.44 -9.67
CA GLN A 256 9.51 -3.66 -9.76
C GLN A 256 9.82 -4.45 -11.05
N ASP A 257 9.68 -5.76 -11.00
CA ASP A 257 9.77 -6.68 -12.14
C ASP A 257 8.53 -7.57 -12.18
N GLY A 258 7.88 -7.72 -13.33
CA GLY A 258 6.67 -8.52 -13.44
C GLY A 258 5.45 -7.88 -12.75
N LEU A 259 5.49 -6.57 -12.50
CA LEU A 259 4.40 -5.82 -11.87
C LEU A 259 3.13 -5.86 -12.73
N ARG A 260 1.99 -6.07 -12.10
CA ARG A 260 0.67 -6.01 -12.76
C ARG A 260 -0.23 -5.02 -12.02
N ILE A 261 -0.73 -4.02 -12.74
CA ILE A 261 -1.74 -3.06 -12.28
C ILE A 261 -2.95 -3.19 -13.20
N LEU A 262 -4.01 -3.82 -12.69
CA LEU A 262 -5.08 -4.37 -13.53
C LEU A 262 -6.47 -4.01 -13.01
N GLN A 263 -7.34 -3.49 -13.88
CA GLN A 263 -8.76 -3.28 -13.55
C GLN A 263 -9.00 -2.37 -12.34
N ASP A 264 -8.04 -1.49 -12.02
CA ASP A 264 -8.16 -0.53 -10.93
C ASP A 264 -8.95 0.71 -11.39
N THR A 265 -9.70 1.31 -10.47
CA THR A 265 -10.34 2.61 -10.66
C THR A 265 -9.61 3.65 -9.80
N ILE A 266 -8.92 4.59 -10.43
CA ILE A 266 -8.16 5.65 -9.77
C ILE A 266 -8.80 6.98 -10.14
N PHE A 267 -9.28 7.71 -9.14
CA PHE A 267 -10.15 8.83 -9.45
C PHE A 267 -10.17 9.93 -8.41
N ASN A 268 -10.64 11.09 -8.84
CA ASN A 268 -11.00 12.21 -7.98
C ASN A 268 -9.79 12.67 -7.14
N ALA A 269 -8.72 13.08 -7.82
CA ALA A 269 -7.62 13.83 -7.20
C ALA A 269 -7.77 15.31 -7.59
N SER A 270 -7.70 16.20 -6.60
CA SER A 270 -7.78 17.64 -6.85
C SER A 270 -6.98 18.43 -5.83
N SER A 271 -6.28 19.45 -6.29
CA SER A 271 -5.59 20.43 -5.44
C SER A 271 -5.08 21.62 -6.24
N SER A 272 -5.06 22.76 -5.57
CA SER A 272 -4.59 24.04 -6.09
C SER A 272 -3.17 24.42 -5.66
N THR A 273 -2.58 23.68 -4.72
CA THR A 273 -1.32 24.06 -4.06
C THR A 273 -0.10 23.31 -4.58
N ASN A 274 -0.29 22.31 -5.43
CA ASN A 274 0.71 21.26 -5.61
C ASN A 274 1.43 21.24 -6.97
N TYR A 275 2.64 20.70 -6.90
CA TYR A 275 3.57 20.56 -8.01
C TYR A 275 3.16 19.54 -9.09
N GLY A 276 2.14 18.70 -8.88
CA GLY A 276 1.71 17.73 -9.89
C GLY A 276 1.00 16.48 -9.40
N TYR A 277 0.10 15.92 -10.21
CA TYR A 277 -0.68 14.71 -9.91
C TYR A 277 -0.57 13.64 -10.98
N ALA A 278 -0.54 12.37 -10.58
CA ALA A 278 -0.66 11.26 -11.52
C ALA A 278 -1.67 10.24 -11.03
N GLY A 279 -2.57 9.76 -11.88
CA GLY A 279 -3.33 8.55 -11.54
C GLY A 279 -2.38 7.40 -11.21
N MET A 280 -1.40 7.17 -12.09
CA MET A 280 -0.29 6.25 -11.86
C MET A 280 1.06 6.87 -12.23
N ALA A 281 2.08 6.67 -11.39
CA ALA A 281 3.45 7.03 -11.67
C ALA A 281 4.35 5.79 -11.60
N ILE A 282 4.74 5.25 -12.76
CA ILE A 282 5.48 3.99 -12.86
C ILE A 282 6.92 4.27 -13.27
N GLY A 283 7.86 3.69 -12.53
CA GLY A 283 9.29 3.92 -12.74
C GLY A 283 9.81 5.21 -12.12
N TYR A 284 9.13 5.75 -11.10
CA TYR A 284 9.55 6.95 -10.37
C TYR A 284 9.75 6.66 -8.89
N THR A 285 10.70 7.35 -8.28
CA THR A 285 10.72 7.44 -6.82
C THR A 285 9.50 8.22 -6.32
N PRO A 286 8.89 7.86 -5.18
CA PRO A 286 7.78 8.61 -4.60
C PRO A 286 8.17 10.06 -4.25
N GLN A 287 7.20 10.98 -4.26
CA GLN A 287 7.34 12.38 -3.82
C GLN A 287 8.36 13.26 -4.57
N GLY A 288 8.54 13.07 -5.87
CA GLY A 288 8.93 14.21 -6.72
C GLY A 288 10.42 14.46 -6.90
N ALA A 289 11.28 13.51 -6.56
CA ALA A 289 12.52 13.43 -7.32
C ALA A 289 12.13 12.88 -8.69
N PHE A 290 12.31 13.64 -9.77
CA PHE A 290 12.20 13.17 -11.16
C PHE A 290 13.25 12.09 -11.50
N SER A 291 13.72 11.36 -10.50
CA SER A 291 14.71 10.32 -10.58
C SER A 291 14.03 9.07 -11.11
N ALA A 292 14.52 8.64 -12.27
CA ALA A 292 14.13 7.36 -12.84
C ALA A 292 14.43 6.24 -11.83
N ALA A 293 13.40 5.44 -11.53
CA ALA A 293 13.49 4.20 -10.77
C ALA A 293 12.79 3.06 -11.53
N PRO A 294 13.27 2.71 -12.74
CA PRO A 294 12.46 2.00 -13.73
C PRO A 294 12.00 0.62 -13.27
N CYS A 295 10.74 0.33 -13.58
CA CYS A 295 10.17 -1.02 -13.52
C CYS A 295 10.38 -1.74 -14.85
N VAL A 296 10.38 -3.07 -14.83
CA VAL A 296 10.53 -3.93 -16.01
C VAL A 296 9.43 -4.98 -16.06
N ASN A 297 9.15 -5.52 -17.25
CA ASN A 297 8.13 -6.55 -17.50
C ASN A 297 6.76 -6.20 -16.87
N THR A 298 6.37 -4.93 -17.00
CA THR A 298 5.24 -4.36 -16.27
C THR A 298 4.01 -4.27 -17.16
N HIS A 299 2.85 -4.64 -16.62
CA HIS A 299 1.55 -4.53 -17.30
C HIS A 299 0.63 -3.55 -16.57
N ILE A 300 0.18 -2.53 -17.29
CA ILE A 300 -0.79 -1.53 -16.85
C ILE A 300 -2.01 -1.65 -17.75
N ALA A 301 -3.05 -2.36 -17.29
CA ALA A 301 -4.14 -2.74 -18.17
C ALA A 301 -5.53 -2.65 -17.59
N GLN A 302 -6.49 -2.30 -18.45
CA GLN A 302 -7.92 -2.30 -18.13
C GLN A 302 -8.29 -1.39 -16.95
N ASN A 303 -7.45 -0.41 -16.64
CA ASN A 303 -7.70 0.52 -15.55
C ASN A 303 -8.59 1.68 -16.03
N TRP A 304 -9.37 2.22 -15.09
CA TRP A 304 -10.12 3.45 -15.27
C TRP A 304 -9.48 4.56 -14.44
N VAL A 305 -8.83 5.51 -15.13
CA VAL A 305 -8.18 6.66 -14.48
C VAL A 305 -8.94 7.92 -14.85
N HIS A 306 -9.51 8.63 -13.87
CA HIS A 306 -10.25 9.84 -14.21
C HIS A 306 -10.32 10.94 -13.15
N SER A 307 -10.64 12.17 -13.60
CA SER A 307 -10.83 13.33 -12.71
C SER A 307 -9.58 13.57 -11.85
N ILE A 308 -8.44 13.74 -12.53
CA ILE A 308 -7.14 14.04 -11.95
C ILE A 308 -6.80 15.48 -12.31
N GLU A 309 -6.85 16.36 -11.33
CA GLU A 309 -6.94 17.80 -11.57
C GLU A 309 -5.91 18.56 -10.74
N TYR A 310 -5.09 19.35 -11.42
CA TYR A 310 -4.41 20.49 -10.81
C TYR A 310 -5.26 21.74 -11.07
N THR A 311 -5.68 22.42 -10.00
CA THR A 311 -6.64 23.54 -10.05
C THR A 311 -6.04 24.88 -9.66
N GLY A 312 -4.72 24.94 -9.46
CA GLY A 312 -4.03 26.18 -9.09
C GLY A 312 -3.53 26.96 -10.30
N THR A 313 -2.73 27.98 -10.01
CA THR A 313 -2.11 28.87 -11.01
C THR A 313 -0.61 28.92 -10.74
N GLY A 314 0.17 28.15 -11.49
CA GLY A 314 1.60 27.99 -11.29
C GLY A 314 2.30 27.19 -12.39
N GLY A 315 1.54 26.66 -13.36
CA GLY A 315 2.02 25.85 -14.45
C GLY A 315 2.41 24.44 -14.03
N TRP A 316 1.60 23.77 -13.22
CA TRP A 316 1.88 22.41 -12.76
C TRP A 316 1.18 21.37 -13.64
N ASP A 317 1.46 20.10 -13.38
CA ASP A 317 1.08 18.98 -14.23
C ASP A 317 -0.06 18.12 -13.66
N ALA A 318 -0.72 17.40 -14.57
CA ALA A 318 -1.60 16.31 -14.23
C ALA A 318 -1.46 15.19 -15.26
N TYR A 319 -1.36 13.94 -14.81
CA TYR A 319 -1.20 12.77 -15.67
C TYR A 319 -2.27 11.73 -15.36
N GLY A 320 -2.79 11.06 -16.38
CA GLY A 320 -3.48 9.79 -16.18
C GLY A 320 -2.47 8.71 -15.78
N ILE A 321 -1.58 8.36 -16.72
CA ILE A 321 -0.46 7.44 -16.50
C ILE A 321 0.84 8.16 -16.86
N ARG A 322 1.79 8.15 -15.92
CA ARG A 322 3.13 8.69 -16.09
C ARG A 322 4.14 7.55 -16.00
N LEU A 323 5.00 7.40 -17.01
CA LEU A 323 6.00 6.33 -17.10
C LEU A 323 7.41 6.89 -17.28
N ASN A 324 8.36 6.42 -16.47
CA ASN A 324 9.79 6.64 -16.69
C ASN A 324 10.55 5.31 -16.78
N VAL A 325 11.12 5.05 -17.96
CA VAL A 325 11.93 3.85 -18.22
C VAL A 325 13.43 4.08 -18.03
N GLY A 326 13.85 5.30 -17.70
CA GLY A 326 15.25 5.68 -17.46
C GLY A 326 16.14 5.32 -18.64
N SER A 327 17.24 4.62 -18.37
CA SER A 327 18.18 4.07 -19.36
C SER A 327 17.99 2.57 -19.63
N VAL A 328 16.88 1.97 -19.16
CA VAL A 328 16.67 0.52 -19.28
C VAL A 328 16.34 0.15 -20.72
N ILE A 329 17.19 -0.68 -21.31
CA ILE A 329 16.96 -1.30 -22.63
C ILE A 329 16.03 -2.51 -22.46
N GLY A 330 14.98 -2.56 -23.29
CA GLY A 330 14.00 -3.64 -23.25
C GLY A 330 13.23 -3.70 -21.93
N ALA A 331 12.73 -2.55 -21.45
CA ALA A 331 11.97 -2.50 -20.20
C ALA A 331 10.70 -3.36 -20.25
N ASN A 332 10.14 -3.60 -21.45
CA ASN A 332 8.95 -4.42 -21.70
C ASN A 332 7.76 -3.94 -20.84
N VAL A 333 7.41 -2.66 -20.98
CA VAL A 333 6.28 -2.05 -20.29
C VAL A 333 5.08 -1.98 -21.25
N TYR A 334 3.96 -2.56 -20.84
CA TYR A 334 2.74 -2.65 -21.64
C TYR A 334 1.64 -1.79 -21.01
N ILE A 335 1.13 -0.81 -21.74
CA ILE A 335 0.02 0.06 -21.34
C ILE A 335 -1.15 -0.14 -22.30
N TYR A 336 -2.20 -0.84 -21.88
CA TYR A 336 -3.25 -1.22 -22.83
C TYR A 336 -4.67 -1.35 -22.25
N ASN A 337 -5.67 -1.15 -23.10
CA ASN A 337 -7.09 -1.24 -22.73
C ASN A 337 -7.49 -0.34 -21.55
N ASN A 338 -6.75 0.73 -21.26
CA ASN A 338 -7.11 1.65 -20.18
C ASN A 338 -8.10 2.71 -20.70
N PHE A 339 -8.98 3.17 -19.82
CA PHE A 339 -9.83 4.33 -20.05
C PHE A 339 -9.34 5.49 -19.19
N ILE A 340 -8.95 6.59 -19.83
CA ILE A 340 -8.35 7.76 -19.18
C ILE A 340 -9.17 8.99 -19.54
N ALA A 341 -9.71 9.69 -18.54
CA ALA A 341 -10.56 10.86 -18.79
C ALA A 341 -10.42 11.97 -17.75
N GLY A 342 -10.68 13.21 -18.13
CA GLY A 342 -10.71 14.32 -17.18
C GLY A 342 -9.40 14.53 -16.44
N ILE A 343 -8.32 14.58 -17.20
CA ILE A 343 -7.03 15.04 -16.70
C ILE A 343 -6.92 16.53 -17.03
N MET A 344 -6.72 17.35 -16.02
CA MET A 344 -6.70 18.81 -16.14
C MET A 344 -5.54 19.41 -15.36
N ALA A 345 -4.86 20.38 -15.97
CA ALA A 345 -3.86 21.23 -15.32
C ALA A 345 -3.79 22.57 -16.07
N ASP A 346 -3.25 23.60 -15.44
CA ASP A 346 -3.02 24.92 -16.07
C ASP A 346 -1.81 24.90 -17.02
N GLY A 347 -0.83 24.04 -16.75
CA GLY A 347 0.33 23.76 -17.59
C GLY A 347 1.33 24.92 -17.73
N TYR A 348 2.56 24.59 -18.13
CA TYR A 348 3.65 25.57 -18.29
C TYR A 348 4.07 25.71 -19.76
N SER A 349 3.73 26.88 -20.33
CA SER A 349 4.22 27.60 -21.53
C SER A 349 4.63 26.87 -22.83
N SER A 350 4.62 25.54 -22.95
CA SER A 350 4.82 24.85 -24.24
C SER A 350 4.17 23.47 -24.29
N ILE A 351 3.60 23.11 -25.45
CA ILE A 351 2.86 21.85 -25.68
C ILE A 351 3.73 20.59 -25.47
N GLY A 352 5.05 20.72 -25.58
CA GLY A 352 6.03 19.64 -25.39
C GLY A 352 6.71 19.60 -24.02
N GLY A 353 6.37 20.52 -23.11
CA GLY A 353 6.97 20.57 -21.78
C GLY A 353 6.45 19.47 -20.87
N ILE A 354 7.26 18.99 -19.92
CA ILE A 354 6.84 17.96 -18.97
C ILE A 354 5.67 18.43 -18.08
N TYR A 355 5.51 19.74 -17.91
CA TYR A 355 4.53 20.34 -17.02
C TYR A 355 3.19 20.66 -17.72
N ASN A 356 2.44 19.63 -18.13
CA ASN A 356 1.12 19.80 -18.77
C ASN A 356 0.16 18.68 -18.35
N ALA A 357 -1.10 18.80 -18.80
CA ALA A 357 -2.07 17.72 -18.71
C ALA A 357 -1.81 16.65 -19.79
N TYR A 358 -1.58 15.40 -19.39
CA TYR A 358 -1.43 14.28 -20.32
C TYR A 358 -2.27 13.07 -19.91
N GLY A 359 -2.88 12.40 -20.89
CA GLY A 359 -3.49 11.10 -20.65
C GLY A 359 -2.43 10.05 -20.29
N ILE A 360 -1.44 9.89 -21.18
CA ILE A 360 -0.28 9.03 -20.99
C ILE A 360 0.97 9.86 -21.30
N PHE A 361 1.88 9.97 -20.35
CA PHE A 361 3.18 10.62 -20.52
C PHE A 361 4.30 9.61 -20.32
N ILE A 362 5.21 9.52 -21.28
CA ILE A 362 6.32 8.55 -21.28
C ILE A 362 7.62 9.33 -21.43
N GLU A 363 8.54 9.12 -20.50
CA GLU A 363 9.88 9.67 -20.54
C GLU A 363 10.96 8.60 -20.30
N GLY A 364 12.18 8.93 -20.71
CA GLY A 364 13.36 8.10 -20.58
C GLY A 364 14.58 8.84 -21.13
N SER A 365 15.76 8.37 -20.77
CA SER A 365 17.00 8.81 -21.44
C SER A 365 17.07 8.24 -22.85
N SER A 366 17.82 8.87 -23.75
CA SER A 366 17.98 8.51 -25.17
C SER A 366 18.29 7.02 -25.34
N ASN A 367 17.26 6.21 -25.58
CA ASN A 367 17.36 4.76 -25.69
C ASN A 367 16.63 4.30 -26.95
N SER A 368 17.38 3.74 -27.91
CA SER A 368 16.86 3.25 -29.18
C SER A 368 15.92 2.05 -29.05
N ASN A 369 15.86 1.41 -27.88
CA ASN A 369 14.96 0.29 -27.60
C ASN A 369 14.48 0.31 -26.14
N ALA A 370 13.69 1.33 -25.79
CA ALA A 370 13.06 1.44 -24.48
C ALA A 370 12.11 0.26 -24.15
N GLY A 371 11.55 -0.42 -25.16
CA GLY A 371 10.62 -1.55 -24.97
C GLY A 371 9.30 -1.13 -24.30
N VAL A 372 8.67 -0.06 -24.80
CA VAL A 372 7.36 0.41 -24.32
C VAL A 372 6.29 0.17 -25.38
N TYR A 373 5.19 -0.45 -24.99
CA TYR A 373 4.09 -0.83 -25.87
C TYR A 373 2.79 -0.16 -25.39
N VAL A 374 2.17 0.63 -26.25
CA VAL A 374 0.93 1.37 -25.93
C VAL A 374 -0.12 1.03 -26.99
N TYR A 375 -1.23 0.39 -26.61
CA TYR A 375 -2.26 -0.02 -27.57
C TYR A 375 -3.66 -0.10 -26.95
N HIS A 376 -4.69 0.17 -27.76
CA HIS A 376 -6.11 0.07 -27.39
C HIS A 376 -6.52 0.87 -26.14
N ASN A 377 -5.85 1.98 -25.83
CA ASN A 377 -6.28 2.89 -24.77
C ASN A 377 -7.29 3.91 -25.31
N SER A 378 -8.26 4.30 -24.50
CA SER A 378 -9.20 5.39 -24.78
C SER A 378 -8.86 6.59 -23.91
N ILE A 379 -8.63 7.75 -24.53
CA ILE A 379 -8.22 8.98 -23.83
C ILE A 379 -9.17 10.11 -24.19
N HIS A 380 -9.78 10.72 -23.17
CA HIS A 380 -10.65 11.89 -23.30
C HIS A 380 -10.27 12.98 -22.29
N LEU A 381 -9.40 13.89 -22.70
CA LEU A 381 -8.95 15.02 -21.86
C LEU A 381 -9.95 16.17 -21.97
N PHE A 382 -10.17 16.91 -20.89
CA PHE A 382 -10.91 18.18 -20.90
C PHE A 382 -10.19 19.19 -20.00
N GLY A 383 -10.23 20.46 -20.36
CA GLY A 383 -9.54 21.53 -19.65
C GLY A 383 -9.23 22.73 -20.56
N VAL A 384 -8.80 23.84 -19.97
CA VAL A 384 -8.41 25.05 -20.71
C VAL A 384 -6.96 24.88 -21.19
N PRO A 385 -6.66 24.98 -22.50
CA PRO A 385 -5.29 25.00 -23.00
C PRO A 385 -4.49 26.15 -22.35
N PRO A 386 -3.16 26.05 -22.19
CA PRO A 386 -2.35 27.18 -21.70
C PRO A 386 -2.64 28.43 -22.52
N ALA A 387 -2.89 29.56 -21.86
CA ALA A 387 -3.32 30.81 -22.49
C ALA A 387 -2.33 31.37 -23.55
N ALA A 388 -1.13 30.78 -23.67
CA ALA A 388 -0.04 31.26 -24.52
C ALA A 388 0.17 30.48 -25.84
N SER A 389 -0.68 29.53 -26.24
CA SER A 389 -0.43 28.72 -27.45
C SER A 389 -1.13 29.19 -28.73
N TRP A 390 -1.54 30.47 -28.84
CA TRP A 390 -2.17 31.03 -30.05
C TRP A 390 -1.59 32.39 -30.49
N SER A 391 -0.29 32.60 -30.31
CA SER A 391 0.42 33.73 -30.95
C SER A 391 1.47 33.25 -31.93
#